data_AF-A0A534N3C3-F1
#
_entry.id   AF-A0A534N3C3-F1
#
_cell.length_a   1.000
_cell.length_b   1.000
_cell.length_c   1.000
_cell.angle_alpha   90.00
_cell.angle_beta   90.00
_cell.angle_gamma   90.00
#
_symmetry.space_group_name_H-M   'P 1'
#
loop_
_entity.id
_entity.type
_entity.pdbx_description
1 polymer ?
#
loop_
_entity_poly.entity_id
_entity_poly.type
_entity_poly.pdbx_seq_one_letter_code
_entity_poly.pdbx_strand_id
1 'polypeptide(L)'
;ATNVARAAGRPAAIATLFLDALKGIVPVLLAARAPQAPPMLASVCAFAAVLGHCFPVWLRLRGGKGVATGLGVALALAPWAAAAGAATWLAAYKLLRISSIGSLAGVLVALGLALLTADRYAVYGLLGVALLIILRHRPNIRRLLARQEG
;
A
#
# COMPACT_ATOMS: atom_id res chain seq x y z
N ALA A 1 -10.38 -4.62 3.80
CA ALA A 1 -10.55 -6.09 3.72
C ALA A 1 -11.06 -6.73 5.02
N THR A 2 -10.42 -6.54 6.18
CA THR A 2 -10.82 -7.23 7.44
C THR A 2 -12.27 -7.01 7.86
N ASN A 3 -12.82 -5.80 7.68
CA ASN A 3 -14.24 -5.53 7.95
C ASN A 3 -15.17 -6.18 6.93
N VAL A 4 -14.74 -6.24 5.66
CA VAL A 4 -15.49 -6.91 4.59
C VAL A 4 -15.54 -8.41 4.83
N ALA A 5 -14.46 -9.03 5.32
CA ALA A 5 -14.45 -10.44 5.68
C ALA A 5 -15.50 -10.79 6.74
N ARG A 6 -15.75 -9.88 7.69
CA ARG A 6 -16.78 -10.05 8.73
C ARG A 6 -18.19 -9.80 8.23
N ALA A 7 -18.38 -8.84 7.32
CA ALA A 7 -19.70 -8.45 6.83
C ALA A 7 -20.20 -9.28 5.64
N ALA A 8 -19.31 -9.69 4.73
CA ALA A 8 -19.65 -10.27 3.42
C ALA A 8 -18.85 -11.54 3.10
N GLY A 9 -18.10 -12.08 4.07
CA GLY A 9 -17.37 -13.34 3.93
C GLY A 9 -16.00 -13.23 3.24
N ARG A 10 -15.28 -14.36 3.23
CA ARG A 10 -13.90 -14.46 2.69
C ARG A 10 -13.79 -14.14 1.19
N PRO A 11 -14.69 -14.62 0.30
CA PRO A 11 -14.59 -14.33 -1.13
C PRO A 11 -14.67 -12.82 -1.42
N ALA A 12 -15.60 -12.13 -0.77
CA ALA A 12 -15.76 -10.68 -0.91
C ALA A 12 -14.52 -9.91 -0.40
N ALA A 13 -13.91 -10.38 0.69
CA ALA A 13 -12.68 -9.77 1.21
C ALA A 13 -11.50 -9.93 0.25
N ILE A 14 -11.35 -11.11 -0.36
CA ILE A 14 -10.31 -11.38 -1.36
C ILE A 14 -10.53 -10.53 -2.61
N ALA A 15 -11.76 -10.50 -3.12
CA ALA A 15 -12.12 -9.66 -4.27
C ALA A 15 -11.82 -8.17 -3.97
N THR A 16 -12.15 -7.70 -2.77
CA THR A 16 -11.84 -6.32 -2.36
C THR A 16 -10.34 -6.05 -2.34
N LEU A 17 -9.53 -6.97 -1.79
CA LEU A 17 -8.06 -6.83 -1.79
C LEU A 17 -7.50 -6.77 -3.20
N PHE A 18 -7.98 -7.64 -4.08
CA PHE A 18 -7.56 -7.70 -5.47
C PHE A 18 -7.91 -6.41 -6.20
N LEU A 19 -9.16 -5.93 -6.09
CA LEU A 19 -9.59 -4.67 -6.69
C LEU A 19 -8.83 -3.46 -6.11
N ASP A 20 -8.55 -3.45 -4.81
CA ASP A 20 -7.77 -2.37 -4.20
C ASP A 20 -6.31 -2.35 -4.68
N ALA A 21 -5.71 -3.52 -4.93
CA ALA A 21 -4.38 -3.61 -5.54
C ALA A 21 -4.42 -3.15 -7.00
N LEU A 22 -5.42 -3.55 -7.79
CA LEU A 22 -5.58 -3.11 -9.18
C LEU A 22 -5.72 -1.59 -9.31
N LYS A 23 -6.42 -0.93 -8.38
CA LYS A 23 -6.48 0.54 -8.32
C LYS A 23 -5.11 1.21 -8.20
N GLY A 24 -4.12 0.51 -7.62
CA GLY A 24 -2.74 0.96 -7.57
C GLY A 24 -1.94 0.60 -8.82
N ILE A 25 -2.12 -0.63 -9.33
CA ILE A 25 -1.35 -1.17 -10.47
C ILE A 25 -1.71 -0.45 -11.77
N VAL A 26 -2.99 -0.44 -12.12
CA VAL A 26 -3.47 -0.02 -13.45
C VAL A 26 -3.08 1.42 -13.78
N PRO A 27 -3.38 2.45 -12.98
CA PRO A 27 -3.04 3.83 -13.35
C PRO A 27 -1.53 4.06 -13.42
N VAL A 28 -0.74 3.41 -12.55
CA VAL A 28 0.72 3.52 -12.56
C VAL A 28 1.32 2.90 -13.81
N LEU A 29 0.87 1.70 -14.19
CA LEU A 29 1.34 1.03 -15.40
C LEU A 29 0.93 1.76 -16.68
N LEU A 30 -0.26 2.35 -16.71
CA LEU A 30 -0.69 3.19 -17.83
C LEU A 30 0.17 4.45 -17.93
N ALA A 31 0.44 5.13 -16.81
CA ALA A 31 1.32 6.29 -16.75
C ALA A 31 2.77 5.96 -17.16
N ALA A 32 3.30 4.82 -16.71
CA ALA A 32 4.66 4.39 -17.02
C ALA A 32 4.86 4.01 -18.50
N ARG A 33 3.78 3.60 -19.20
CA ARG A 33 3.81 3.23 -20.62
C ARG A 33 3.26 4.30 -21.56
N ALA A 34 2.83 5.43 -21.03
CA ALA A 34 2.28 6.52 -21.84
C ALA A 34 3.40 7.14 -22.70
N PRO A 35 3.20 7.27 -24.03
CA PRO A 35 4.18 7.89 -24.91
C PRO A 35 4.49 9.32 -24.47
N GLN A 36 5.76 9.70 -24.47
CA GLN A 36 6.22 11.05 -24.10
C GLN A 36 5.84 11.49 -22.67
N ALA A 37 5.44 10.57 -21.80
CA ALA A 37 5.11 10.89 -20.42
C ALA A 37 6.33 11.42 -19.65
N PRO A 38 6.17 12.45 -18.81
CA PRO A 38 7.21 12.87 -17.89
C PRO A 38 7.62 11.71 -16.98
N PRO A 39 8.92 11.53 -16.66
CA PRO A 39 9.40 10.44 -15.80
C PRO A 39 8.69 10.35 -14.44
N MET A 40 8.19 11.48 -13.94
CA MET A 40 7.51 11.57 -12.65
C MET A 40 6.02 11.23 -12.69
N LEU A 41 5.42 11.06 -13.88
CA LEU A 41 3.98 10.82 -14.02
C LEU A 41 3.53 9.56 -13.29
N ALA A 42 4.27 8.46 -13.44
CA ALA A 42 3.98 7.20 -12.75
C ALA A 42 3.98 7.37 -11.22
N SER A 43 4.92 8.15 -10.69
CA SER A 43 5.06 8.46 -9.26
C SER A 43 3.91 9.34 -8.73
N VAL A 44 3.46 10.31 -9.53
CA VAL A 44 2.29 11.13 -9.20
C VAL A 44 1.02 10.28 -9.20
N CYS A 45 0.83 9.42 -10.21
CA CYS A 45 -0.29 8.48 -10.27
C CYS A 45 -0.27 7.49 -9.10
N ALA A 46 0.90 6.99 -8.72
CA ALA A 46 1.10 6.13 -7.56
C ALA A 46 0.61 6.79 -6.27
N PHE A 47 1.05 8.02 -6.01
CA PHE A 47 0.61 8.77 -4.84
C PHE A 47 -0.90 9.08 -4.89
N ALA A 48 -1.41 9.54 -6.04
CA ALA A 48 -2.82 9.88 -6.22
C ALA A 48 -3.74 8.66 -6.03
N ALA A 49 -3.35 7.48 -6.50
CA ALA A 49 -4.12 6.24 -6.32
C ALA A 49 -4.27 5.88 -4.84
N VAL A 50 -3.20 5.93 -4.06
CA VAL A 50 -3.24 5.64 -2.62
C VAL A 50 -3.94 6.75 -1.85
N LEU A 51 -3.76 8.02 -2.25
CA LEU A 51 -4.47 9.16 -1.67
C LEU A 51 -5.98 9.03 -1.87
N GLY A 52 -6.43 8.72 -3.09
CA GLY A 52 -7.84 8.49 -3.40
C GLY A 52 -8.44 7.30 -2.64
N HIS A 53 -7.65 6.24 -2.41
CA HIS A 53 -8.09 5.13 -1.55
C HIS A 53 -8.22 5.55 -0.07
N CYS A 54 -7.31 6.39 0.43
CA CYS A 54 -7.33 6.86 1.82
C CYS A 54 -8.42 7.92 2.07
N PHE A 55 -8.70 8.76 1.07
CA PHE A 55 -9.64 9.89 1.14
C PHE A 55 -10.60 9.91 -0.07
N PRO A 56 -11.43 8.86 -0.25
CA PRO A 56 -12.35 8.79 -1.36
C PRO A 56 -13.47 9.83 -1.20
N VAL A 57 -13.74 10.57 -2.27
CA VAL A 57 -14.73 11.65 -2.30
C VAL A 57 -16.14 11.12 -1.97
N TRP A 58 -16.50 9.95 -2.51
CA TRP A 58 -17.82 9.33 -2.30
C TRP A 58 -18.06 8.80 -0.88
N LEU A 59 -17.01 8.62 -0.05
CA LEU A 59 -17.14 8.27 1.37
C LEU A 59 -16.80 9.45 2.29
N ARG A 60 -16.99 10.69 1.82
CA ARG A 60 -16.73 11.91 2.60
C ARG A 60 -15.31 11.94 3.17
N LEU A 61 -14.33 11.55 2.35
CA LEU A 61 -12.91 11.49 2.69
C LEU A 61 -12.56 10.49 3.82
N ARG A 62 -13.44 9.52 4.10
CA ARG A 62 -13.21 8.45 5.09
C ARG A 62 -12.94 7.12 4.41
N GLY A 63 -11.69 6.92 4.00
CA GLY A 63 -11.23 5.70 3.34
C GLY A 63 -10.36 4.79 4.20
N GLY A 64 -9.73 3.84 3.52
CA GLY A 64 -8.86 2.84 4.13
C GLY A 64 -7.49 3.39 4.55
N LYS A 65 -6.57 2.46 4.82
CA LYS A 65 -5.17 2.77 5.18
C LYS A 65 -4.20 2.66 4.01
N GLY A 66 -4.66 2.23 2.83
CA GLY A 66 -3.85 2.20 1.61
C GLY A 66 -2.88 1.04 1.48
N VAL A 67 -2.92 0.00 2.34
CA VAL A 67 -1.93 -1.10 2.29
C VAL A 67 -2.04 -1.91 0.99
N ALA A 68 -3.24 -2.37 0.61
CA ALA A 68 -3.43 -3.17 -0.61
C ALA A 68 -3.15 -2.36 -1.88
N THR A 69 -3.63 -1.12 -1.94
CA THR A 69 -3.34 -0.19 -3.04
C THR A 69 -1.86 0.17 -3.10
N GLY A 70 -1.21 0.38 -1.95
CA GLY A 70 0.23 0.63 -1.85
C GLY A 70 1.07 -0.56 -2.30
N LEU A 71 0.67 -1.80 -1.97
CA LEU A 71 1.29 -3.00 -2.53
C LEU A 71 1.15 -3.06 -4.04
N GLY A 72 -0.03 -2.73 -4.57
CA GLY A 72 -0.25 -2.65 -6.02
C GLY A 72 0.66 -1.61 -6.71
N VAL A 73 0.78 -0.43 -6.11
CA VAL A 73 1.73 0.61 -6.56
C VAL A 73 3.17 0.09 -6.52
N ALA A 74 3.58 -0.53 -5.42
CA ALA A 74 4.93 -1.08 -5.27
C ALA A 74 5.20 -2.17 -6.31
N LEU A 75 4.23 -3.05 -6.59
CA LEU A 75 4.36 -4.07 -7.63
C LEU A 75 4.55 -3.45 -9.03
N ALA A 76 3.88 -2.32 -9.30
CA ALA A 76 4.00 -1.64 -10.58
C ALA A 76 5.34 -0.89 -10.75
N LEU A 77 5.85 -0.27 -9.68
CA LEU A 77 7.07 0.54 -9.72
C LEU A 77 8.35 -0.26 -9.45
N ALA A 78 8.31 -1.22 -8.52
CA ALA A 78 9.46 -1.98 -8.06
C ALA A 78 9.03 -3.40 -7.64
N PRO A 79 8.82 -4.33 -8.60
CA PRO A 79 8.26 -5.66 -8.34
C PRO A 79 9.01 -6.46 -7.27
N TRP A 80 10.35 -6.44 -7.29
CA TRP A 80 11.18 -7.16 -6.32
C TRP A 80 11.08 -6.57 -4.91
N ALA A 81 11.06 -5.24 -4.80
CA ALA A 81 10.82 -4.53 -3.56
C ALA A 81 9.44 -4.86 -2.97
N ALA A 82 8.42 -4.90 -3.83
CA ALA A 82 7.06 -5.26 -3.43
C ALA A 82 6.96 -6.73 -2.96
N ALA A 83 7.63 -7.65 -3.64
CA ALA A 83 7.68 -9.06 -3.25
C ALA A 83 8.34 -9.22 -1.87
N ALA A 84 9.47 -8.55 -1.63
CA ALA A 84 10.13 -8.53 -0.33
C ALA A 84 9.21 -7.95 0.77
N GLY A 85 8.57 -6.81 0.52
CA GLY A 85 7.62 -6.22 1.46
C GLY A 85 6.41 -7.11 1.76
N ALA A 86 5.86 -7.78 0.74
CA ALA A 86 4.76 -8.73 0.91
C ALA A 86 5.18 -9.97 1.72
N ALA A 87 6.40 -10.48 1.48
CA ALA A 87 6.96 -11.57 2.25
C ALA A 87 7.16 -11.17 3.73
N THR A 88 7.71 -9.98 3.99
CA THR A 88 7.85 -9.42 5.35
C THR A 88 6.49 -9.26 6.01
N TRP A 89 5.49 -8.72 5.31
CA TRP A 89 4.14 -8.59 5.82
C TRP A 89 3.57 -9.94 6.25
N LEU A 90 3.69 -10.95 5.39
CA LEU A 90 3.18 -12.30 5.65
C LEU A 90 3.90 -12.96 6.83
N ALA A 91 5.23 -12.83 6.90
CA ALA A 91 6.03 -13.35 8.01
C ALA A 91 5.64 -12.69 9.34
N ALA A 92 5.59 -11.36 9.39
CA ALA A 92 5.21 -10.60 10.57
C ALA A 92 3.76 -10.91 11.01
N TYR A 93 2.83 -11.04 10.06
CA TYR A 93 1.45 -11.42 10.37
C TYR A 93 1.34 -12.85 10.90
N LYS A 94 2.11 -13.81 10.35
CA LYS A 94 2.11 -15.20 10.85
C LYS A 94 2.69 -15.31 12.27
N LEU A 95 3.73 -14.54 12.57
CA LEU A 95 4.42 -14.56 13.87
C LEU A 95 3.64 -13.81 14.95
N LEU A 96 3.19 -12.60 14.64
CA LEU A 96 2.64 -11.68 15.64
C LEU A 96 1.11 -11.60 15.61
N ARG A 97 0.45 -12.12 14.56
CA ARG A 97 -1.00 -12.00 14.30
C ARG A 97 -1.54 -10.57 14.23
N ILE A 98 -0.67 -9.57 14.32
CA ILE A 98 -1.01 -8.15 14.26
C ILE A 98 -0.77 -7.62 12.85
N SER A 99 -1.85 -7.35 12.12
CA SER A 99 -1.79 -6.89 10.72
C SER A 99 -1.13 -5.51 10.55
N SER A 100 -1.25 -4.61 11.54
CA SER A 100 -0.64 -3.26 11.50
C SER A 100 0.89 -3.30 11.51
N ILE A 101 1.49 -4.18 12.33
CA ILE A 101 2.95 -4.37 12.39
C ILE A 101 3.43 -4.91 11.05
N GLY A 102 2.78 -5.95 10.53
CA GLY A 102 3.13 -6.49 9.22
C GLY A 102 3.05 -5.44 8.12
N SER A 103 2.03 -4.58 8.13
CA SER A 103 1.87 -3.52 7.12
C SER A 103 2.97 -2.47 7.20
N LEU A 104 3.35 -2.02 8.40
CA LEU A 104 4.45 -1.07 8.56
C LEU A 104 5.80 -1.68 8.19
N ALA A 105 6.08 -2.89 8.67
CA ALA A 105 7.32 -3.61 8.34
C ALA A 105 7.45 -3.87 6.84
N GLY A 106 6.39 -4.35 6.19
CA GLY A 106 6.37 -4.60 4.75
C GLY A 106 6.59 -3.33 3.92
N VAL A 107 5.98 -2.21 4.31
CA VAL A 107 6.19 -0.90 3.66
C VAL A 107 7.65 -0.44 3.80
N LEU A 108 8.24 -0.57 5.00
CA LEU A 108 9.62 -0.15 5.23
C LEU A 108 10.62 -1.03 4.47
N VAL A 109 10.43 -2.35 4.45
CA VAL A 109 11.28 -3.27 3.69
C VAL A 109 11.16 -3.01 2.19
N ALA A 110 9.94 -2.81 1.68
CA ALA A 110 9.75 -2.47 0.26
C ALA A 110 10.46 -1.15 -0.08
N LEU A 111 10.31 -0.10 0.73
CA LEU A 111 10.99 1.17 0.49
C LEU A 111 12.52 1.02 0.56
N GLY A 112 13.03 0.29 1.55
CA GLY A 112 14.47 0.03 1.72
C GLY A 112 15.08 -0.70 0.53
N LEU A 113 14.42 -1.74 0.02
CA LEU A 113 14.90 -2.45 -1.16
C LEU A 113 14.76 -1.61 -2.44
N ALA A 114 13.68 -0.84 -2.58
CA ALA A 114 13.50 0.07 -3.71
C ALA A 114 14.59 1.15 -3.76
N LEU A 115 15.04 1.68 -2.62
CA LEU A 115 16.15 2.64 -2.56
C LEU A 115 17.45 2.09 -3.15
N LEU A 116 17.62 0.76 -3.16
CA LEU A 116 18.81 0.09 -3.67
C LEU A 116 18.67 -0.41 -5.11
N THR A 117 17.43 -0.57 -5.61
CA THR A 117 17.16 -1.34 -6.85
C THR A 117 16.29 -0.62 -7.87
N ALA A 118 15.51 0.38 -7.47
CA ALA A 118 14.57 1.09 -8.33
C ALA A 118 15.14 2.43 -8.80
N ASP A 119 14.57 3.00 -9.85
CA ASP A 119 14.94 4.33 -10.32
C ASP A 119 14.49 5.42 -9.33
N ARG A 120 15.14 6.59 -9.40
CA ARG A 120 14.88 7.70 -8.48
C ARG A 120 13.42 8.18 -8.47
N TYR A 121 12.72 8.14 -9.60
CA TYR A 121 11.34 8.61 -9.68
C TYR A 121 10.40 7.60 -9.03
N ALA A 122 10.59 6.30 -9.27
CA ALA A 122 9.88 5.24 -8.55
C ALA A 122 10.07 5.37 -7.02
N VAL A 123 11.30 5.62 -6.57
CA VAL A 123 11.61 5.85 -5.16
C VAL A 123 10.82 7.03 -4.59
N TYR A 124 10.74 8.17 -5.29
CA TYR A 124 9.96 9.33 -4.81
C TYR A 124 8.47 8.99 -4.65
N GLY A 125 7.90 8.25 -5.60
CA GLY A 125 6.51 7.78 -5.50
C GLY A 125 6.29 6.86 -4.30
N LEU A 126 7.19 5.88 -4.12
CA LEU A 126 7.12 4.93 -3.01
C LEU A 126 7.34 5.60 -1.65
N LEU A 127 8.21 6.61 -1.58
CA LEU A 127 8.42 7.39 -0.35
C LEU A 127 7.15 8.15 0.05
N GLY A 128 6.50 8.81 -0.92
CA GLY A 128 5.22 9.49 -0.68
C GLY A 128 4.11 8.53 -0.24
N VAL A 129 4.01 7.36 -0.89
CA VAL A 129 3.05 6.31 -0.53
C VAL A 129 3.34 5.74 0.86
N ALA A 130 4.60 5.45 1.17
CA ALA A 130 5.02 4.93 2.47
C ALA A 130 4.67 5.92 3.59
N LEU A 131 5.01 7.20 3.41
CA LEU A 131 4.65 8.26 4.35
C LEU A 131 3.14 8.30 4.59
N LEU A 132 2.35 8.31 3.52
CA LEU A 132 0.89 8.32 3.62
C LEU A 132 0.35 7.11 4.41
N ILE A 133 0.83 5.90 4.11
CA ILE A 133 0.39 4.68 4.81
C ILE A 133 0.77 4.75 6.30
N ILE A 134 1.99 5.19 6.63
CA ILE A 134 2.45 5.36 8.02
C ILE A 134 1.56 6.35 8.76
N LEU A 135 1.25 7.49 8.15
CA LEU A 135 0.34 8.50 8.72
C LEU A 135 -1.05 7.93 9.00
N ARG A 136 -1.59 7.10 8.09
CA ARG A 136 -2.88 6.41 8.29
C ARG A 136 -2.85 5.34 9.38
N HIS A 137 -1.66 4.86 9.76
CA HIS A 137 -1.48 3.87 10.84
C HIS A 137 -1.24 4.50 12.22
N ARG A 138 -1.18 5.84 12.35
CA ARG A 138 -1.05 6.51 13.66
C ARG A 138 -2.01 5.97 14.74
N PRO A 139 -3.31 5.72 14.48
CA PRO A 139 -4.21 5.15 15.49
C PRO A 139 -3.82 3.74 15.91
N ASN A 140 -3.30 2.93 15.00
CA ASN A 140 -2.83 1.57 15.30
C ASN A 140 -1.57 1.59 16.15
N ILE A 141 -0.61 2.45 15.78
CA ILE A 141 0.62 2.63 16.56
C ILE A 141 0.28 3.03 18.00
N ARG A 142 -0.67 3.95 18.19
CA ARG A 142 -1.14 4.33 19.53
C ARG A 142 -1.75 3.15 20.31
N ARG A 143 -2.62 2.34 19.67
CA ARG A 143 -3.20 1.16 20.32
C ARG A 143 -2.15 0.09 20.62
N LEU A 144 -1.15 -0.07 19.76
CA LEU A 144 -0.06 -1.02 19.97
C LEU A 144 0.77 -0.62 21.19
N LEU A 145 1.13 0.65 21.31
CA LEU A 145 1.83 1.20 22.48
C LEU A 145 1.01 1.05 23.77
N ALA A 146 -0.32 1.14 23.66
CA ALA A 146 -1.23 0.90 24.77
C ALA A 146 -1.51 -0.60 25.06
N ARG A 147 -0.88 -1.54 24.33
CA ARG A 147 -1.13 -3.00 24.40
C ARG A 147 -2.59 -3.41 24.14
N GLN A 148 -3.28 -2.65 23.28
CA GLN A 148 -4.68 -2.87 22.91
C GLN A 148 -4.85 -3.45 21.48
N GLU A 149 -3.76 -3.79 20.80
CA GLU A 149 -3.81 -4.56 19.54
C GLU A 149 -3.40 -6.00 19.80
N GLY A 150 -4.25 -6.95 19.39
CA GLY A 150 -4.04 -8.39 19.41
C GLY A 150 -4.63 -9.04 18.17
#